data_AF-A0A1Y1LWR2-F1
#
_entry.id   AF-A0A1Y1LWR2-F1
#
_cell.length_a   1.000
_cell.length_b   1.000
_cell.length_c   1.000
_cell.angle_alpha   90.00
_cell.angle_beta   90.00
_cell.angle_gamma   90.00
#
_symmetry.space_group_name_H-M   'P 1'
#
loop_
_entity.id
_entity.type
_entity.pdbx_description
1 polymer ?
#
loop_
_entity_poly.entity_id
_entity_poly.type
_entity_poly.pdbx_seq_one_letter_code
_entity_poly.pdbx_strand_id
1 'polypeptide(L)'
;GHELRFTVRAAHSAHILLVTNPPTNFPRIELMLSKLDNVTRVVSTEYENGPRTVLKEAIFPSILSYWKWNDFSLMLFSDSLHVYWTRSVGERMIMDVKHETIKKLRWYSPSSANNVAHWTFYCKPPPSANPPNAWPPECALYKHEPDYKGTQTVTSEGLPCIPWLSRRLLPKLEDLLSKSDQNYCRNPTNDPQGTYCYVINQSGNKAVQ
;
A
#
# COMPACT_ATOMS: atom_id res chain seq x y z
N GLY A 1 6.37 -22.74 15.40
CA GLY A 1 5.50 -21.70 14.85
C GLY A 1 6.25 -20.99 13.75
N HIS A 2 5.55 -20.49 12.74
CA HIS A 2 6.16 -19.64 11.70
C HIS A 2 5.93 -18.19 12.08
N GLU A 3 6.97 -17.37 12.02
CA GLU A 3 6.89 -15.93 12.27
C GLU A 3 7.21 -15.18 10.99
N LEU A 4 6.31 -14.29 10.56
CA LEU A 4 6.51 -13.38 9.45
C LEU A 4 6.64 -11.97 10.02
N ARG A 5 7.83 -11.38 9.93
CA ARG A 5 8.09 -9.99 10.33
C ARG A 5 8.10 -9.09 9.11
N PHE A 6 7.38 -7.99 9.17
CA PHE A 6 7.33 -7.03 8.07
C PHE A 6 7.12 -5.61 8.59
N THR A 7 7.62 -4.66 7.81
CA THR A 7 7.37 -3.24 8.00
C THR A 7 6.65 -2.73 6.78
N VAL A 8 5.58 -1.95 6.98
CA VAL A 8 4.75 -1.45 5.88
C VAL A 8 4.40 0.02 6.05
N ARG A 9 4.39 0.74 4.93
CA ARG A 9 3.77 2.06 4.79
C ARG A 9 2.88 2.05 3.56
N ALA A 10 1.67 2.59 3.68
CA ALA A 10 0.69 2.58 2.60
C ALA A 10 -0.26 3.77 2.74
N ALA A 11 -0.79 4.25 1.61
CA ALA A 11 -1.73 5.37 1.61
C ALA A 11 -3.11 4.98 2.15
N HIS A 12 -3.64 3.83 1.72
CA HIS A 12 -5.01 3.42 2.03
C HIS A 12 -5.13 1.99 2.57
N SER A 13 -4.46 1.03 1.96
CA SER A 13 -4.57 -0.37 2.37
C SER A 13 -3.30 -1.17 2.10
N ALA A 14 -3.10 -2.20 2.92
CA ALA A 14 -1.99 -3.12 2.84
C ALA A 14 -2.49 -4.52 3.20
N HIS A 15 -2.28 -5.49 2.30
CA HIS A 15 -2.87 -6.82 2.39
C HIS A 15 -1.76 -7.87 2.42
N ILE A 16 -1.94 -8.91 3.24
CA ILE A 16 -1.12 -10.12 3.21
C ILE A 16 -2.05 -11.29 2.95
N LEU A 17 -1.87 -11.93 1.79
CA LEU A 17 -2.53 -13.20 1.49
C LEU A 17 -1.68 -14.33 2.04
N LEU A 18 -2.32 -15.29 2.72
CA LEU A 18 -1.73 -16.51 3.23
C LEU A 18 -2.36 -17.71 2.51
N VAL A 19 -1.53 -18.58 1.95
CA VAL A 19 -1.96 -19.77 1.21
C VAL A 19 -1.27 -21.05 1.70
N THR A 20 -1.86 -22.18 1.35
CA THR A 20 -1.44 -23.53 1.74
C THR A 20 -0.09 -23.92 1.12
N ASN A 21 0.53 -24.99 1.63
CA ASN A 21 1.65 -25.68 0.97
C ASN A 21 1.26 -27.15 0.66
N PRO A 22 1.30 -27.61 -0.60
CA PRO A 22 1.72 -26.89 -1.81
C PRO A 22 0.82 -25.68 -2.14
N PRO A 23 1.33 -24.65 -2.84
CA PRO A 23 0.61 -23.39 -3.05
C PRO A 23 -0.59 -23.61 -3.98
N THR A 24 -1.79 -23.55 -3.39
CA THR A 24 -3.06 -23.49 -4.11
C THR A 24 -3.72 -22.14 -3.87
N ASN A 25 -4.54 -21.67 -4.82
CA ASN A 25 -5.25 -20.40 -4.67
C ASN A 25 -6.22 -20.39 -3.48
N PHE A 26 -6.72 -21.57 -3.11
CA PHE A 26 -7.65 -21.79 -2.01
C PHE A 26 -7.33 -23.12 -1.29
N PRO A 27 -7.71 -23.27 -0.01
CA PRO A 27 -8.26 -22.23 0.86
C PRO A 27 -7.20 -21.17 1.20
N ARG A 28 -7.63 -19.93 1.40
CA ARG A 28 -6.73 -18.79 1.65
C ARG A 28 -7.25 -17.91 2.77
N ILE A 29 -6.33 -17.29 3.50
CA ILE A 29 -6.64 -16.28 4.51
C ILE A 29 -5.99 -14.97 4.11
N GLU A 30 -6.74 -13.89 4.14
CA GLU A 30 -6.28 -12.54 3.82
C GLU A 30 -6.31 -11.67 5.08
N LEU A 31 -5.15 -11.13 5.47
CA LEU A 31 -5.06 -10.04 6.45
C LEU A 31 -5.12 -8.72 5.69
N MET A 32 -6.12 -7.90 5.99
CA MET A 32 -6.35 -6.61 5.35
C MET A 32 -6.18 -5.50 6.38
N LEU A 33 -5.12 -4.70 6.25
CA LEU A 33 -4.94 -3.46 6.99
C LEU A 33 -5.54 -2.32 6.17
N SER A 34 -6.48 -1.55 6.73
CA SER A 34 -7.13 -0.44 6.01
C SER A 34 -7.14 0.85 6.83
N LYS A 35 -6.82 1.96 6.16
CA LYS A 35 -6.88 3.33 6.66
C LYS A 35 -8.22 4.00 6.33
N LEU A 36 -8.87 3.63 5.23
CA LEU A 36 -10.08 4.31 4.75
C LEU A 36 -11.24 4.17 5.73
N ASP A 37 -11.45 2.97 6.26
CA ASP A 37 -12.46 2.66 7.27
C ASP A 37 -11.85 2.43 8.67
N ASN A 38 -10.52 2.52 8.80
CA ASN A 38 -9.74 2.17 10.00
C ASN A 38 -9.98 0.74 10.51
N VAL A 39 -10.50 -0.16 9.68
CA VAL A 39 -10.81 -1.54 10.08
C VAL A 39 -9.74 -2.48 9.55
N THR A 40 -9.17 -3.26 10.45
CA THR A 40 -8.33 -4.40 10.07
C THR A 40 -9.17 -5.67 10.10
N ARG A 41 -9.07 -6.49 9.04
CA ARG A 41 -9.87 -7.72 8.90
C ARG A 41 -8.98 -8.91 8.61
N VAL A 42 -9.35 -10.07 9.14
CA VAL A 42 -8.83 -11.37 8.73
C VAL A 42 -9.97 -12.13 8.10
N VAL A 43 -9.84 -12.47 6.82
CA VAL A 43 -10.92 -13.05 6.01
C VAL A 43 -10.47 -14.40 5.47
N SER A 44 -11.29 -15.44 5.62
CA SER A 44 -11.08 -16.74 4.97
C SER A 44 -11.88 -16.84 3.68
N THR A 45 -11.35 -17.56 2.70
CA THR A 45 -12.09 -18.00 1.52
C THR A 45 -11.66 -19.42 1.19
N GLU A 46 -12.62 -20.36 1.18
CA GLU A 46 -12.32 -21.79 1.09
C GLU A 46 -12.18 -22.31 -0.35
N TYR A 47 -12.85 -21.68 -1.32
CA TYR A 47 -12.84 -22.06 -2.73
C TYR A 47 -13.15 -20.86 -3.63
N GLU A 48 -12.94 -21.01 -4.93
CA GLU A 48 -13.14 -19.95 -5.92
C GLU A 48 -14.60 -19.48 -5.96
N ASN A 49 -14.81 -18.16 -5.92
CA ASN A 49 -16.14 -17.53 -5.79
C ASN A 49 -16.94 -17.96 -4.55
N GLY A 50 -16.29 -18.60 -3.58
CA GLY A 50 -16.89 -18.93 -2.28
C GLY A 50 -17.14 -17.69 -1.42
N PRO A 51 -17.96 -17.82 -0.37
CA PRO A 51 -18.22 -16.72 0.55
C PRO A 51 -16.93 -16.29 1.26
N ARG A 52 -16.77 -14.98 1.42
CA ARG A 52 -15.68 -14.37 2.20
C ARG A 52 -16.10 -14.30 3.66
N THR A 53 -15.56 -15.18 4.49
CA THR A 53 -15.89 -15.25 5.92
C THR A 53 -14.95 -14.38 6.72
N VAL A 54 -15.47 -13.37 7.43
CA VAL A 54 -14.67 -12.55 8.35
C VAL A 54 -14.41 -13.36 9.61
N LEU A 55 -13.16 -13.79 9.80
CA LEU A 55 -12.74 -14.53 11.00
C LEU A 55 -12.55 -13.60 12.20
N LYS A 56 -12.04 -12.39 11.94
CA LYS A 56 -11.85 -11.36 12.95
C LYS A 56 -11.81 -9.99 12.30
N GLU A 57 -12.37 -9.02 12.98
CA GLU A 57 -12.19 -7.60 12.65
C GLU A 57 -11.96 -6.78 13.92
N ALA A 58 -11.20 -5.70 13.78
CA ALA A 58 -10.96 -4.75 14.85
C ALA A 58 -10.59 -3.38 14.26
N ILE A 59 -10.92 -2.33 15.01
CA ILE A 59 -10.72 -0.94 14.61
C ILE A 59 -9.37 -0.47 15.15
N PHE A 60 -8.50 -0.02 14.24
CA PHE A 60 -7.19 0.53 14.59
C PHE A 60 -6.97 1.84 13.85
N PRO A 61 -7.32 2.98 14.49
CA PRO A 61 -7.04 4.29 13.91
C PRO A 61 -5.56 4.44 13.63
N SER A 62 -5.24 4.89 12.41
CA SER A 62 -3.85 5.16 11.99
C SER A 62 -2.92 3.95 12.02
N ILE A 63 -3.44 2.74 11.79
CA ILE A 63 -2.61 1.54 11.62
C ILE A 63 -1.68 1.62 10.40
N LEU A 64 -2.09 2.39 9.39
CA LEU A 64 -1.30 2.69 8.19
C LEU A 64 -1.05 4.19 8.06
N SER A 65 0.14 4.51 7.56
CA SER A 65 0.53 5.84 7.11
C SER A 65 1.38 5.69 5.86
N TYR A 66 1.26 6.63 4.92
CA TYR A 66 2.16 6.71 3.77
C TYR A 66 3.53 7.28 4.17
N TRP A 67 3.54 8.14 5.19
CA TRP A 67 4.71 8.91 5.64
C TRP A 67 5.46 8.24 6.80
N LYS A 68 4.92 7.17 7.36
CA LYS A 68 5.51 6.49 8.51
C LYS A 68 5.43 4.98 8.31
N TRP A 69 6.58 4.34 8.45
CA TRP A 69 6.72 2.90 8.53
C TRP A 69 6.14 2.37 9.85
N ASN A 70 5.34 1.32 9.78
CA ASN A 70 4.79 0.60 10.93
C ASN A 70 5.26 -0.86 10.90
N ASP A 71 5.69 -1.35 12.06
CA ASP A 71 6.27 -2.68 12.23
C ASP A 71 5.24 -3.69 12.74
N PHE A 72 5.18 -4.85 12.10
CA PHE A 72 4.22 -5.91 12.42
C PHE A 72 4.88 -7.29 12.40
N SER A 73 4.28 -8.21 13.16
CA SER A 73 4.63 -9.63 13.13
C SER A 73 3.36 -10.48 13.04
N LEU A 74 3.37 -11.49 12.18
CA LEU A 74 2.37 -12.55 12.14
C LEU A 74 2.99 -13.80 12.74
N MET A 75 2.32 -14.38 13.74
CA MET A 75 2.72 -15.64 14.35
C MET A 75 1.68 -16.71 14.06
N LEU A 76 2.08 -17.72 13.29
CA LEU A 76 1.28 -18.88 12.94
C LEU A 76 1.68 -20.05 13.85
N PHE A 77 0.74 -20.52 14.66
CA PHE A 77 0.95 -21.63 15.58
C PHE A 77 -0.26 -22.57 15.59
N SER A 78 -0.08 -23.81 15.11
CA SER A 78 -1.19 -24.76 14.95
C SER A 78 -2.30 -24.12 14.08
N ASP A 79 -3.48 -23.92 14.65
CA ASP A 79 -4.69 -23.32 14.10
C ASP A 79 -4.84 -21.86 14.51
N SER A 80 -3.86 -21.25 15.18
CA SER A 80 -3.90 -19.87 15.61
C SER A 80 -3.01 -18.97 14.76
N LEU A 81 -3.55 -17.82 14.39
CA LEU A 81 -2.87 -16.68 13.78
C LEU A 81 -2.96 -15.51 14.76
N HIS A 82 -1.80 -15.09 15.27
CA HIS A 82 -1.67 -13.87 16.05
C HIS A 82 -1.02 -12.80 15.19
N VAL A 83 -1.55 -11.58 15.24
CA VAL A 83 -0.96 -10.42 14.59
C VAL A 83 -0.56 -9.44 15.67
N TYR A 84 0.69 -9.00 15.65
CA TYR A 84 1.21 -7.99 16.56
C TYR A 84 1.59 -6.73 15.79
N TRP A 85 1.39 -5.59 16.47
CA TRP A 85 1.84 -4.28 16.01
C TRP A 85 2.83 -3.73 17.03
N THR A 86 4.07 -3.51 16.58
CA THR A 86 5.12 -2.91 17.39
C THR A 86 5.03 -1.39 17.33
N ARG A 87 4.86 -0.75 18.49
CA ARG A 87 4.87 0.70 18.66
C ARG A 87 6.05 1.12 19.55
N SER A 88 6.26 2.43 19.73
CA SER A 88 7.31 2.96 20.61
C SER A 88 7.20 2.51 22.07
N VAL A 89 5.98 2.20 22.53
CA VAL A 89 5.68 1.79 23.91
C VAL A 89 5.80 0.26 24.10
N GLY A 90 5.95 -0.50 23.02
CA GLY A 90 6.06 -1.96 23.04
C GLY A 90 5.28 -2.65 21.93
N GLU A 91 5.35 -3.98 21.94
CA GLU A 91 4.60 -4.84 21.03
C GLU A 91 3.20 -5.15 21.60
N ARG A 92 2.17 -5.00 20.78
CA ARG A 92 0.78 -5.28 21.15
C ARG A 92 0.17 -6.28 20.19
N MET A 93 -0.42 -7.35 20.72
CA MET A 93 -1.27 -8.23 19.93
C MET A 93 -2.54 -7.47 19.51
N ILE A 94 -2.77 -7.38 18.20
CA ILE A 94 -3.92 -6.69 17.62
C ILE A 94 -4.97 -7.65 17.05
N MET A 95 -4.56 -8.88 16.69
CA MET A 95 -5.48 -9.93 16.28
C MET A 95 -5.10 -11.26 16.90
N ASP A 96 -6.13 -12.01 17.28
CA ASP A 96 -6.06 -13.41 17.68
C ASP A 96 -7.18 -14.14 16.93
N VAL A 97 -6.78 -15.05 16.04
CA VAL A 97 -7.69 -15.76 15.12
C VAL A 97 -7.40 -17.24 15.19
N LYS A 98 -8.44 -18.04 15.39
CA LYS A 98 -8.35 -19.50 15.40
C LYS A 98 -9.16 -20.10 14.25
N HIS A 99 -8.52 -20.88 13.39
CA HIS A 99 -9.14 -21.50 12.22
C HIS A 99 -8.33 -22.71 11.74
N GLU A 100 -8.99 -23.82 11.38
CA GLU A 100 -8.31 -25.06 11.01
C GLU A 100 -7.40 -24.91 9.78
N THR A 101 -7.80 -24.09 8.81
CA THR A 101 -7.01 -23.79 7.62
C THR A 101 -5.62 -23.23 7.95
N ILE A 102 -5.47 -22.51 9.07
CA ILE A 102 -4.18 -21.91 9.48
C ILE A 102 -3.07 -22.96 9.61
N LYS A 103 -3.40 -24.19 10.03
CA LYS A 103 -2.45 -25.30 10.12
C LYS A 103 -1.77 -25.62 8.80
N LYS A 104 -2.44 -25.35 7.68
CA LYS A 104 -1.99 -25.64 6.32
C LYS A 104 -1.24 -24.47 5.67
N LEU A 105 -1.38 -23.25 6.19
CA LEU A 105 -0.81 -22.03 5.58
C LEU A 105 0.71 -21.94 5.80
N ARG A 106 1.46 -21.76 4.72
CA ARG A 106 2.93 -21.67 4.77
C ARG A 106 3.50 -20.63 3.80
N TRP A 107 2.75 -20.26 2.78
CA TRP A 107 3.15 -19.25 1.80
C TRP A 107 2.38 -17.96 2.03
N TYR A 108 3.01 -16.84 1.71
CA TYR A 108 2.38 -15.53 1.80
C TYR A 108 2.72 -14.68 0.57
N SER A 109 1.83 -13.75 0.25
CA SER A 109 2.09 -12.70 -0.74
C SER A 109 1.58 -11.34 -0.26
N PRO A 110 2.40 -10.28 -0.32
CA PRO A 110 1.94 -8.92 -0.06
C PRO A 110 1.21 -8.34 -1.27
N SER A 111 0.22 -7.48 -1.00
CA SER A 111 -0.46 -6.68 -2.01
C SER A 111 -1.08 -5.42 -1.40
N SER A 112 -1.64 -4.56 -2.24
CA SER A 112 -2.45 -3.41 -1.84
C SER A 112 -3.67 -3.30 -2.76
N ALA A 113 -4.75 -2.70 -2.25
CA ALA A 113 -5.96 -2.48 -3.04
C ALA A 113 -6.03 -1.03 -3.48
N ASN A 114 -5.83 -0.80 -4.78
CA ASN A 114 -5.99 0.51 -5.43
C ASN A 114 -5.18 1.63 -4.76
N ASN A 115 -3.95 1.33 -4.32
CA ASN A 115 -3.01 2.32 -3.79
C ASN A 115 -1.57 1.78 -3.82
N VAL A 116 -0.60 2.65 -3.52
CA VAL A 116 0.79 2.28 -3.30
C VAL A 116 1.05 1.89 -1.85
N ALA A 117 1.60 0.69 -1.68
CA ALA A 117 2.16 0.19 -0.42
C ALA A 117 3.62 -0.22 -0.61
N HIS A 118 4.48 0.19 0.33
CA HIS A 118 5.88 -0.23 0.38
C HIS A 118 6.07 -1.20 1.54
N TRP A 119 6.86 -2.24 1.30
CA TRP A 119 7.05 -3.36 2.22
C TRP A 119 8.53 -3.67 2.41
N THR A 120 8.91 -4.05 3.63
CA THR A 120 10.12 -4.82 3.88
C THR A 120 9.78 -6.04 4.72
N PHE A 121 10.52 -7.13 4.51
CA PHE A 121 10.33 -8.38 5.22
C PHE A 121 11.63 -8.74 5.92
N TYR A 122 11.55 -9.07 7.21
CA TYR A 122 12.68 -9.48 8.06
C TYR A 122 13.83 -8.46 8.17
N CYS A 123 13.68 -7.26 7.63
CA CYS A 123 14.66 -6.19 7.71
C CYS A 123 13.98 -4.83 7.90
N LYS A 124 14.71 -3.90 8.52
CA LYS A 124 14.27 -2.51 8.60
C LYS A 124 14.38 -1.84 7.24
N PRO A 125 13.45 -0.94 6.87
CA PRO A 125 13.57 -0.13 5.67
C PRO A 125 14.90 0.63 5.63
N PRO A 126 15.63 0.61 4.49
CA PRO A 126 16.86 1.38 4.37
C PRO A 126 16.52 2.89 4.40
N PRO A 127 17.48 3.76 4.79
CA PRO A 127 17.25 5.20 4.85
C PRO A 127 16.74 5.80 3.53
N SER A 128 17.18 5.26 2.39
CA SER A 128 16.74 5.68 1.05
C SER A 128 15.27 5.38 0.75
N ALA A 129 14.63 4.47 1.50
CA ALA A 129 13.22 4.14 1.35
C ALA A 129 12.30 4.99 2.24
N ASN A 130 12.88 5.84 3.10
CA ASN A 130 12.12 6.82 3.87
C ASN A 130 11.48 7.85 2.95
N PRO A 131 10.28 8.34 3.28
CA PRO A 131 9.70 9.46 2.56
C PRO A 131 10.66 10.66 2.60
N PRO A 132 10.79 11.41 1.50
CA PRO A 132 11.61 12.61 1.48
C PRO A 132 11.11 13.62 2.51
N ASN A 133 12.04 14.39 3.09
CA ASN A 133 11.68 15.49 3.96
C ASN A 133 10.94 16.57 3.15
N ALA A 134 9.97 17.23 3.78
CA ALA A 134 9.17 18.28 3.15
C ALA A 134 9.94 19.62 3.04
N TRP A 135 11.10 19.60 2.38
CA TRP A 135 11.94 20.75 2.09
C TRP A 135 12.09 20.93 0.58
N PRO A 136 12.36 22.15 0.07
CA PRO A 136 12.59 22.34 -1.35
C PRO A 136 13.69 21.39 -1.88
N PRO A 137 13.48 20.73 -3.03
CA PRO A 137 12.37 20.91 -3.98
C PRO A 137 11.14 20.02 -3.71
N GLU A 138 11.12 19.23 -2.64
CA GLU A 138 10.08 18.21 -2.36
C GLU A 138 8.78 18.78 -1.80
N CYS A 139 8.79 20.03 -1.32
CA CYS A 139 7.59 20.76 -0.98
C CYS A 139 7.34 21.92 -1.95
N ALA A 140 6.07 22.26 -2.14
CA ALA A 140 5.67 23.48 -2.83
C ALA A 140 5.53 24.62 -1.82
N LEU A 141 6.07 25.80 -2.14
CA LEU A 141 6.01 27.00 -1.30
C LEU A 141 4.65 27.72 -1.42
N TYR A 142 3.95 27.54 -2.54
CA TYR A 142 2.65 28.13 -2.83
C TYR A 142 1.79 27.12 -3.59
N LYS A 143 0.45 27.24 -3.45
CA LYS A 143 -0.51 26.29 -4.05
C LYS A 143 -0.32 26.14 -5.57
N HIS A 144 0.00 27.24 -6.24
CA HIS A 144 0.17 27.32 -7.69
C HIS A 144 1.64 27.41 -8.06
N GLU A 145 2.48 26.50 -7.56
CA GLU A 145 3.89 26.46 -7.97
C GLU A 145 4.04 25.78 -9.33
N PRO A 146 4.27 26.55 -10.42
CA PRO A 146 4.37 25.97 -11.75
C PRO A 146 5.66 25.16 -11.92
N ASP A 147 6.71 25.51 -11.17
CA ASP A 147 8.06 24.96 -11.29
C ASP A 147 8.42 24.05 -10.09
N TYR A 148 7.46 23.28 -9.59
CA TYR A 148 7.72 22.27 -8.57
C TYR A 148 8.66 21.20 -9.13
N LYS A 149 9.83 21.04 -8.48
CA LYS A 149 10.91 20.15 -8.91
C LYS A 149 11.08 18.91 -8.04
N GLY A 150 10.15 18.64 -7.14
CA GLY A 150 10.22 17.48 -6.26
C GLY A 150 10.01 16.17 -7.00
N THR A 151 10.19 15.08 -6.27
CA THR A 151 10.21 13.71 -6.79
C THR A 151 8.98 12.89 -6.40
N GLN A 152 7.91 13.56 -5.97
CA GLN A 152 6.65 12.92 -5.62
C GLN A 152 6.04 12.20 -6.83
N THR A 153 5.75 10.90 -6.69
CA THR A 153 5.22 10.01 -7.75
C THR A 153 3.89 9.35 -7.36
N VAL A 154 3.27 9.82 -6.27
CA VAL A 154 2.02 9.26 -5.74
C VAL A 154 1.06 10.41 -5.44
N THR A 155 -0.20 10.26 -5.85
CA THR A 155 -1.23 11.28 -5.63
C THR A 155 -1.62 11.39 -4.15
N SER A 156 -2.40 12.42 -3.80
CA SER A 156 -3.03 12.55 -2.47
C SER A 156 -3.94 11.36 -2.11
N GLU A 157 -4.52 10.71 -3.13
CA GLU A 157 -5.33 9.49 -3.02
C GLU A 157 -4.48 8.21 -3.08
N GLY A 158 -3.15 8.31 -2.98
CA GLY A 158 -2.30 7.13 -2.90
C GLY A 158 -2.15 6.35 -4.21
N LEU A 159 -2.55 6.91 -5.35
CA LEU A 159 -2.45 6.26 -6.65
C LEU A 159 -1.07 6.53 -7.29
N PRO A 160 -0.48 5.54 -7.97
CA PRO A 160 0.81 5.72 -8.63
C PRO A 160 0.68 6.58 -9.89
N CYS A 161 1.52 7.60 -10.01
CA CYS A 161 1.58 8.44 -11.20
C CYS A 161 2.11 7.66 -12.41
N ILE A 162 1.51 7.87 -13.58
CA ILE A 162 1.99 7.34 -14.86
C ILE A 162 3.07 8.26 -15.46
N PRO A 163 4.00 7.72 -16.26
CA PRO A 163 4.99 8.53 -16.96
C PRO A 163 4.35 9.55 -17.90
N TRP A 164 4.81 10.80 -17.83
CA TRP A 164 4.29 11.90 -18.65
C TRP A 164 4.45 11.65 -20.15
N LEU A 165 5.55 11.03 -20.55
CA LEU A 165 5.87 10.71 -21.95
C LEU A 165 5.22 9.41 -22.44
N SER A 166 4.19 8.92 -21.75
CA SER A 166 3.42 7.76 -22.19
C SER A 166 2.55 8.10 -23.40
N ARG A 167 3.07 7.98 -24.62
CA ARG A 167 2.36 8.27 -25.89
C ARG A 167 0.99 7.60 -26.00
N ARG A 168 0.89 6.36 -25.52
CA ARG A 168 -0.34 5.57 -25.59
C ARG A 168 -1.46 6.18 -24.73
N LEU A 169 -1.10 6.79 -23.60
CA LEU A 169 -2.05 7.26 -22.60
C LEU A 169 -2.20 8.78 -22.59
N LEU A 170 -1.14 9.52 -22.93
CA LEU A 170 -1.02 10.97 -22.85
C LEU A 170 -0.44 11.57 -24.16
N PRO A 171 -1.08 11.38 -25.32
CA PRO A 171 -0.52 11.83 -26.61
C PRO A 171 -0.42 13.36 -26.76
N LYS A 172 -1.12 14.15 -25.93
CA LYS A 172 -1.21 15.62 -26.07
C LYS A 172 -0.23 16.42 -25.20
N LEU A 173 0.63 15.76 -24.43
CA LEU A 173 1.48 16.39 -23.41
C LEU A 173 2.99 16.30 -23.70
N GLU A 174 3.40 15.70 -24.83
CA GLU A 174 4.82 15.50 -25.14
C GLU A 174 5.60 16.81 -25.28
N ASP A 175 4.97 17.89 -25.77
CA ASP A 175 5.66 19.16 -26.07
C ASP A 175 5.82 20.08 -24.85
N LEU A 176 5.15 19.78 -23.72
CA LEU A 176 5.15 20.64 -22.53
C LEU A 176 6.07 20.14 -21.41
N LEU A 177 6.67 18.96 -21.56
CA LEU A 177 7.38 18.26 -20.48
C LEU A 177 8.68 17.63 -20.97
N SER A 178 9.66 17.56 -20.08
CA SER A 178 10.97 16.98 -20.36
C SER A 178 11.00 15.49 -20.01
N LYS A 179 11.91 14.74 -20.64
CA LYS A 179 12.27 13.37 -20.22
C LYS A 179 12.71 13.31 -18.76
N SER A 180 13.25 14.40 -18.20
CA SER A 180 13.65 14.49 -16.80
C SER A 180 12.48 14.50 -15.81
N ASP A 181 11.25 14.77 -16.26
CA ASP A 181 10.08 14.84 -15.39
C ASP A 181 9.52 13.46 -15.02
N GLN A 182 9.95 12.39 -15.70
CA GLN A 182 9.57 11.00 -15.43
C GLN A 182 8.05 10.82 -15.22
N ASN A 183 7.64 10.45 -14.01
CA ASN A 183 6.26 10.38 -13.53
C ASN A 183 6.06 11.25 -12.28
N TYR A 184 6.88 12.28 -12.10
CA TYR A 184 6.80 13.18 -10.94
C TYR A 184 5.60 14.13 -11.05
N CYS A 185 5.01 14.55 -9.94
CA CYS A 185 3.96 15.58 -9.98
C CYS A 185 4.51 16.88 -10.59
N ARG A 186 3.78 17.48 -11.54
CA ARG A 186 4.16 18.72 -12.26
C ARG A 186 2.92 19.57 -12.52
N ASN A 187 3.13 20.81 -12.95
CA ASN A 187 2.03 21.70 -13.36
C ASN A 187 2.30 22.41 -14.70
N PRO A 188 2.46 21.67 -15.82
CA PRO A 188 2.80 22.25 -17.12
C PRO A 188 1.68 23.12 -17.73
N THR A 189 0.43 22.92 -17.33
CA THR A 189 -0.75 23.62 -17.87
C THR A 189 -1.18 24.82 -17.02
N ASN A 190 -0.43 25.14 -15.97
CA ASN A 190 -0.79 26.16 -14.97
C ASN A 190 -2.18 25.93 -14.35
N ASP A 191 -2.45 24.66 -13.99
CA ASP A 191 -3.67 24.21 -13.35
C ASP A 191 -3.89 24.94 -12.00
N PRO A 192 -5.10 25.47 -11.76
CA PRO A 192 -5.43 26.19 -10.53
C PRO A 192 -5.52 25.29 -9.28
N GLN A 193 -5.48 23.97 -9.40
CA GLN A 193 -5.40 23.06 -8.27
C GLN A 193 -3.96 22.75 -7.85
N GLY A 194 -2.97 23.20 -8.64
CA GLY A 194 -1.56 23.05 -8.34
C GLY A 194 -0.93 21.87 -9.10
N THR A 195 0.13 21.30 -8.53
CA THR A 195 0.84 20.16 -9.14
C THR A 195 -0.01 18.92 -9.16
N TYR A 196 -0.05 18.24 -10.30
CA TYR A 196 -0.81 17.02 -10.51
C TYR A 196 0.05 15.98 -11.22
N CYS A 197 -0.49 14.77 -11.37
CA CYS A 197 0.05 13.76 -12.27
C CYS A 197 -1.12 12.95 -12.82
N TYR A 198 -0.90 12.20 -13.90
CA TYR A 198 -1.93 11.31 -14.40
C TYR A 198 -1.85 9.95 -13.71
N VAL A 199 -3.00 9.31 -13.53
CA VAL A 199 -3.13 7.95 -12.97
C VAL A 199 -4.00 7.11 -13.89
N ILE A 200 -3.89 5.78 -13.77
CA ILE A 200 -4.82 4.87 -14.43
C ILE A 200 -6.11 4.81 -13.61
N ASN A 201 -7.25 5.02 -14.27
CA ASN A 201 -8.55 4.88 -13.63
C ASN A 201 -8.78 3.44 -13.12
N GLN A 202 -9.72 3.25 -12.20
CA GLN A 202 -9.98 1.93 -11.59
C GLN A 202 -10.37 0.83 -12.61
N SER A 203 -10.87 1.20 -13.80
CA SER A 203 -11.17 0.25 -14.88
C SER A 203 -9.96 -0.12 -15.75
N GLY A 204 -8.77 0.41 -15.47
CA GLY A 204 -7.51 0.00 -16.09
C GLY A 204 -7.24 0.55 -17.48
N ASN A 205 -8.17 1.34 -18.05
CA ASN A 205 -8.22 1.59 -19.49
C ASN A 205 -8.02 3.04 -19.90
N LYS A 206 -8.00 3.99 -18.95
CA LYS A 206 -7.88 5.41 -19.25
C LYS A 206 -7.03 6.17 -18.24
N ALA A 207 -6.19 7.08 -18.74
CA ALA A 207 -5.50 8.03 -17.90
C ALA A 207 -6.44 9.16 -17.47
N VAL A 208 -6.41 9.48 -16.19
CA VAL A 208 -7.14 10.60 -15.57
C VAL A 208 -6.15 11.43 -14.75
N GLN A 209 -6.42 12.73 -14.67
CA GLN A 209 -5.65 13.66 -13.83
C GLN A 209 -6.06 13.49 -12.37
#